data_AF-A0A6A7YU85-F1
#
_entry.id   AF-A0A6A7YU85-F1
#
_cell.length_a   1.000
_cell.length_b   1.000
_cell.length_c   1.000
_cell.angle_alpha   90.00
_cell.angle_beta   90.00
_cell.angle_gamma   90.00
#
_symmetry.space_group_name_H-M   'P 1'
#
loop_
_entity.id
_entity.type
_entity.pdbx_description
1 polymer ?
#
loop_
_entity_poly.entity_id
_entity_poly.type
_entity_poly.pdbx_seq_one_letter_code
_entity_poly.pdbx_strand_id
1 'polypeptide(L)'
;MFDNVRKAFWKALTPDLVVDEPGKLDSQLQPAVLAALGGAGNVKSEQRVALTRIRVELADITRLDPQALRAAGVPGISNLPGGLVHLVVGL
;
A
#
# COMPACT_ATOMS: atom_id res chain seq x y z
N MET A 1 -14.49 20.04 -23.32
CA MET A 1 -15.57 20.29 -22.32
C MET A 1 -16.16 19.00 -21.77
N PHE A 2 -16.28 17.92 -22.57
CA PHE A 2 -16.78 16.60 -22.14
C PHE A 2 -15.85 15.80 -21.20
N ASP A 3 -14.54 16.08 -21.19
CA ASP A 3 -13.59 15.32 -20.39
C ASP A 3 -13.72 15.54 -18.88
N ASN A 4 -14.05 16.77 -18.44
CA ASN A 4 -14.19 17.06 -17.01
C ASN A 4 -15.43 16.40 -16.41
N VAL A 5 -16.54 16.36 -17.17
CA VAL A 5 -17.79 15.69 -16.73
C VAL A 5 -17.58 14.19 -16.68
N ARG A 6 -16.89 13.62 -17.68
CA ARG A 6 -16.52 12.20 -17.69
C ARG A 6 -15.60 11.85 -16.53
N LYS A 7 -14.56 12.64 -16.26
CA LYS A 7 -13.63 12.41 -15.15
C LYS A 7 -14.31 12.50 -13.78
N ALA A 8 -15.20 13.48 -13.60
CA ALA A 8 -16.02 13.60 -12.39
C ALA A 8 -16.99 12.42 -12.21
N PHE A 9 -17.60 11.96 -13.30
CA PHE A 9 -18.48 10.80 -13.31
C PHE A 9 -17.75 9.50 -12.97
N TRP A 10 -16.56 9.27 -13.54
CA TRP A 10 -15.71 8.12 -13.20
C TRP A 10 -15.18 8.20 -11.77
N LYS A 11 -14.86 9.39 -11.25
CA LYS A 11 -14.50 9.58 -9.82
C LYS A 11 -15.66 9.25 -8.88
N ALA A 12 -16.90 9.53 -9.30
CA ALA A 12 -18.09 9.23 -8.51
C ALA A 12 -18.44 7.73 -8.48
N LEU A 13 -18.22 7.01 -9.59
CA LEU A 13 -18.53 5.58 -9.71
C LEU A 13 -17.41 4.67 -9.21
N THR A 14 -16.16 5.10 -9.36
CA THR A 14 -14.97 4.34 -9.00
C THR A 14 -13.97 5.30 -8.37
N PRO A 15 -14.23 5.80 -7.15
CA PRO A 15 -13.30 6.69 -6.46
C PRO A 15 -11.91 6.07 -6.31
N ASP A 16 -11.85 4.73 -6.24
CA ASP A 16 -10.65 3.91 -6.10
C ASP A 16 -9.80 3.76 -7.39
N LEU A 17 -10.34 4.14 -8.56
CA LEU A 17 -9.61 4.09 -9.85
C LEU A 17 -8.92 5.41 -10.20
N VAL A 18 -9.11 6.45 -9.40
CA VAL A 18 -8.33 7.69 -9.54
C VAL A 18 -6.98 7.44 -8.91
N VAL A 19 -5.91 7.56 -9.70
CA VAL A 19 -4.53 7.52 -9.20
C VAL A 19 -4.41 8.61 -8.13
N ASP A 20 -4.24 8.22 -6.87
CA ASP A 20 -3.95 9.15 -5.80
C ASP A 20 -2.65 9.89 -6.14
N GLU A 21 -2.71 11.22 -6.16
CA GLU A 21 -1.50 12.03 -6.23
C GLU A 21 -0.67 11.79 -4.98
N PRO A 22 0.69 11.83 -5.06
CA PRO A 22 1.56 11.56 -3.92
C PRO A 22 1.51 12.74 -2.94
N GLY A 23 0.39 12.90 -2.25
CA GLY A 23 0.26 13.70 -1.06
C GLY A 23 0.94 12.94 0.07
N LYS A 24 1.94 13.57 0.68
CA LYS A 24 2.69 13.07 1.82
C LYS A 24 1.74 12.89 3.02
N LEU A 25 1.02 11.78 3.05
CA LEU A 25 0.22 11.35 4.19
C LEU A 25 1.13 10.58 5.13
N ASP A 26 0.90 10.73 6.43
CA ASP A 26 1.42 9.80 7.43
C ASP A 26 1.21 8.36 6.96
N SER A 27 2.24 7.53 7.12
CA SER A 27 2.19 6.13 6.69
C SER A 27 0.93 5.46 7.25
N GLN A 28 0.23 4.71 6.39
CA GLN A 28 -0.96 3.96 6.81
C GLN A 28 -0.56 2.71 7.61
N LEU A 29 0.74 2.43 7.72
CA LEU A 29 1.31 1.27 8.38
C LEU A 29 1.70 1.61 9.82
N GLN A 30 1.43 0.66 10.72
CA GLN A 30 1.89 0.77 12.10
C GLN A 30 3.42 0.74 12.16
N PRO A 31 4.06 1.39 13.15
CA PRO A 31 5.53 1.43 13.26
C PRO A 31 6.21 0.05 13.23
N ALA A 32 5.60 -0.96 13.86
CA ALA A 32 6.10 -2.33 13.84
C ALA A 32 6.09 -2.94 12.42
N VAL A 33 5.06 -2.64 11.63
CA VAL A 33 4.96 -3.07 10.22
C VAL A 33 6.03 -2.36 9.39
N LEU A 34 6.22 -1.05 9.57
CA LEU A 34 7.29 -0.30 8.89
C LEU A 34 8.68 -0.87 9.21
N ALA A 35 8.95 -1.17 10.48
CA ALA A 35 10.22 -1.78 10.89
C ALA A 35 10.44 -3.14 10.21
N ALA A 36 9.39 -3.98 10.17
CA ALA A 36 9.44 -5.29 9.51
C ALA A 36 9.58 -5.21 7.98
N LEU A 37 9.21 -4.08 7.36
CA LEU A 37 9.48 -3.81 5.95
C LEU A 37 10.90 -3.28 5.69
N GLY A 38 11.77 -3.24 6.71
CA GLY A 38 13.11 -2.68 6.60
C GLY A 38 13.19 -1.19 6.92
N GLY A 39 12.13 -0.60 7.49
CA GLY A 39 12.02 0.81 7.86
C GLY A 39 11.40 1.70 6.78
N ALA A 40 10.99 2.92 7.17
CA ALA A 40 10.30 3.85 6.29
C ALA A 40 11.10 4.21 5.01
N GLY A 41 12.42 4.27 5.10
CA GLY A 41 13.28 4.52 3.94
C GLY A 41 13.32 3.38 2.91
N ASN A 42 12.79 2.20 3.24
CA ASN A 42 12.63 1.10 2.29
C ASN A 42 11.27 1.13 1.57
N VAL A 43 10.32 1.95 2.01
CA VAL A 43 8.97 2.05 1.43
C VAL A 43 8.93 3.20 0.44
N LYS A 44 8.67 2.89 -0.83
CA LYS A 44 8.54 3.90 -1.90
C LYS A 44 7.13 4.44 -2.00
N SER A 45 6.14 3.56 -1.87
CA SER A 45 4.72 3.91 -1.93
C SER A 45 3.88 2.92 -1.13
N GLU A 46 2.75 3.41 -0.62
CA GLU A 46 1.73 2.63 0.07
C GLU A 46 0.38 2.98 -0.54
N GLN A 47 -0.40 1.97 -0.93
CA GLN A 47 -1.73 2.17 -1.48
C GLN A 47 -2.70 1.17 -0.87
N ARG A 48 -3.81 1.66 -0.33
CA ARG A 48 -4.93 0.78 0.03
C ARG A 48 -5.60 0.31 -1.25
N VAL A 49 -5.53 -0.99 -1.51
CA VAL A 49 -6.06 -1.61 -2.75
C VAL A 49 -7.28 -2.50 -2.47
N ALA A 50 -7.62 -2.70 -1.20
CA ALA A 50 -8.88 -3.27 -0.74
C ALA A 50 -9.15 -2.92 0.72
N LEU A 51 -10.32 -3.31 1.24
CA LEU A 51 -10.73 -3.10 2.63
C LEU A 51 -9.67 -3.55 3.65
N THR A 52 -9.07 -4.72 3.43
CA THR A 52 -8.05 -5.28 4.33
C THR A 52 -6.69 -5.44 3.66
N ARG A 53 -6.44 -4.77 2.51
CA ARG A 53 -5.18 -4.92 1.78
C ARG A 53 -4.50 -3.59 1.49
N ILE A 54 -3.23 -3.51 1.85
CA ILE A 54 -2.33 -2.44 1.44
C ILE A 54 -1.27 -3.04 0.51
N ARG A 55 -1.11 -2.44 -0.66
CA ARG A 55 0.03 -2.69 -1.55
C ARG A 55 1.14 -1.73 -1.17
N VAL A 56 2.33 -2.27 -0.97
CA VAL A 56 3.55 -1.52 -0.67
C VAL A 56 4.55 -1.77 -1.77
N GLU A 57 5.16 -0.72 -2.30
CA GLU A 57 6.34 -0.83 -3.16
C GLU A 57 7.59 -0.65 -2.31
N LEU A 58 8.52 -1.60 -2.37
CA LEU A 58 9.78 -1.56 -1.64
C LEU A 58 10.95 -1.16 -2.55
N ALA A 59 11.92 -0.47 -1.97
CA ALA A 59 13.22 -0.23 -2.62
C ALA A 59 14.06 -1.50 -2.68
N ASP A 60 14.04 -2.29 -1.62
CA ASP A 60 14.75 -3.56 -1.51
C ASP A 60 13.89 -4.60 -0.77
N ILE A 61 13.44 -5.62 -1.51
CA ILE A 61 12.62 -6.71 -0.98
C ILE A 61 13.38 -7.58 0.03
N THR A 62 14.71 -7.61 -0.02
CA THR A 62 15.53 -8.50 0.84
C THR A 62 15.56 -8.05 2.30
N ARG A 63 15.19 -6.79 2.56
CA ARG A 63 15.06 -6.21 3.91
C ARG A 63 13.72 -6.51 4.59
N LEU A 64 12.78 -7.13 3.88
CA LEU A 64 11.49 -7.51 4.43
C LEU A 64 11.66 -8.72 5.36
N ASP A 65 11.11 -8.62 6.57
CA ASP A 65 11.02 -9.69 7.55
C ASP A 65 9.58 -10.23 7.63
N PRO A 66 9.29 -11.39 7.01
CA PRO A 66 7.93 -11.96 7.03
C PRO A 66 7.48 -12.40 8.42
N GLN A 67 8.42 -12.76 9.30
CA GLN A 67 8.09 -13.21 10.67
C GLN A 67 7.71 -12.02 11.54
N ALA A 68 8.47 -10.93 11.47
CA ALA A 68 8.13 -9.69 12.15
C ALA A 68 6.80 -9.10 11.64
N LEU A 69 6.52 -9.17 10.33
CA LEU A 69 5.22 -8.76 9.77
C LEU A 69 4.05 -9.53 10.39
N ARG A 70 4.16 -10.86 10.50
CA ARG A 70 3.13 -11.68 11.15
C ARG A 70 2.96 -11.32 12.62
N ALA A 71 4.05 -11.13 13.35
CA ALA A 71 4.02 -10.70 14.76
C ALA A 71 3.40 -9.30 14.93
N ALA A 72 3.56 -8.42 13.94
CA ALA A 72 2.96 -7.09 13.88
C ALA A 72 1.48 -7.09 13.42
N GLY A 73 0.85 -8.26 13.30
CA GLY A 73 -0.57 -8.37 12.95
C GLY A 73 -0.86 -8.36 11.45
N VAL A 74 0.12 -8.70 10.60
CA VAL A 74 -0.06 -8.90 9.14
C VAL A 74 -0.18 -10.40 8.84
N PRO A 75 -1.40 -10.98 8.86
CA PRO A 75 -1.59 -12.43 8.69
C PRO A 75 -1.30 -12.94 7.27
N GLY A 76 -1.30 -12.06 6.27
CA GLY A 76 -1.09 -12.41 4.87
C GLY A 76 -0.08 -11.49 4.21
N ILE A 77 0.92 -12.08 3.56
CA ILE A 77 1.96 -11.38 2.80
C ILE A 77 2.05 -12.07 1.44
N SER A 78 1.94 -11.30 0.35
CA SER A 78 2.10 -11.81 -1.01
C SER A 78 3.06 -10.93 -1.77
N ASN A 79 4.13 -11.52 -2.30
CA ASN A 79 5.13 -10.83 -3.09
C ASN A 79 4.69 -10.83 -4.57
N LEU A 80 4.83 -9.68 -5.22
CA LEU A 80 4.59 -9.50 -6.65
C LEU A 80 5.92 -9.12 -7.34
N PRO A 81 6.03 -9.31 -8.66
CA PRO A 81 7.18 -8.85 -9.43
C PRO A 81 7.44 -7.35 -9.23
N GLY A 82 8.70 -6.94 -9.32
CA GLY A 82 9.08 -5.52 -9.26
C GLY A 82 9.17 -4.91 -7.86
N GLY A 83 9.21 -5.72 -6.80
CA GLY A 83 9.35 -5.22 -5.42
C GLY A 83 8.03 -4.80 -4.77
N LEU A 84 6.91 -5.19 -5.36
CA LEU A 84 5.57 -4.95 -4.83
C LEU A 84 5.19 -6.05 -3.83
N VAL A 85 4.56 -5.66 -2.73
CA VAL A 85 4.09 -6.58 -1.68
C VAL A 85 2.67 -6.21 -1.29
N HIS A 86 1.77 -7.21 -1.25
CA HIS A 86 0.46 -7.05 -0.65
C HIS A 86 0.50 -7.51 0.80
N LEU A 87 0.05 -6.63 1.70
CA LEU A 87 -0.11 -6.88 3.12
C LEU A 87 -1.60 -6.96 3.44
N VAL A 88 -2.01 -8.00 4.15
CA VAL A 88 -3.35 -8.07 4.74
C VAL A 88 -3.33 -7.39 6.09
N VAL A 89 -4.07 -6.30 6.26
CA VAL A 89 -4.14 -5.49 7.48
C VAL A 89 -5.61 -5.27 7.86
N GLY A 90 -6.03 -5.70 9.05
CA GLY A 90 -7.40 -5.50 9.55
C GLY A 90 -8.34 -6.70 9.44
N LEU A 91 -7.92 -7.86 9.96
CA LEU A 91 -8.82 -8.96 10.34
C LEU A 91 -9.17 -8.84 11.82
#